data_AF-A0A535KIE7-F1
#
_entry.id   AF-A0A535KIE7-F1
#
_cell.length_a   1.000
_cell.length_b   1.000
_cell.length_c   1.000
_cell.angle_alpha   90.00
_cell.angle_beta   90.00
_cell.angle_gamma   90.00
#
_symmetry.space_group_name_H-M   'P 1'
#
loop_
_entity.id
_entity.type
_entity.pdbx_description
1 polymer ?
#
loop_
_entity_poly.entity_id
_entity_poly.type
_entity_poly.pdbx_seq_one_letter_code
_entity_poly.pdbx_strand_id
1 'polypeptide(L)' 'MHRFAVWAPRANVIDLVSGGRRIGMSRADGGWWESDDPAAHAGTRYGFSIEGGPPRPDPRSLAQPD' A
#
# COMPACT_ATOMS: atom_id res chain seq x y z
N MET A 1 -10.69 -0.68 10.44
CA MET A 1 -10.39 -1.12 9.07
C MET A 1 -9.94 0.09 8.29
N HIS A 2 -8.68 0.10 7.85
CA HIS A 2 -8.13 1.24 7.11
C HIS A 2 -7.99 0.85 5.64
N ARG A 3 -8.49 1.71 4.76
CA ARG A 3 -8.33 1.57 3.31
C ARG A 3 -7.05 2.26 2.86
N PHE A 4 -6.28 1.56 2.05
CA PHE A 4 -5.05 2.02 1.44
C PHE A 4 -5.21 2.06 -0.08
N ALA A 5 -4.74 3.12 -0.71
CA ALA A 5 -4.82 3.26 -2.16
C ALA A 5 -3.56 3.91 -2.72
N VAL A 6 -3.04 3.39 -3.83
CA VAL A 6 -1.88 3.93 -4.53
C VAL A 6 -2.12 3.93 -6.03
N TRP A 7 -1.68 5.00 -6.70
CA TRP A 7 -1.73 5.08 -8.16
C TRP A 7 -0.47 4.47 -8.75
N ALA A 8 -0.64 3.40 -9.51
CA ALA A 8 0.45 2.67 -10.15
C ALA A 8 -0.05 2.02 -11.44
N PRO A 9 -0.38 2.82 -12.48
CA PRO A 9 -1.06 2.33 -13.69
C PRO A 9 -0.21 1.34 -14.49
N ARG A 10 1.11 1.44 -14.36
CA ARG A 10 2.11 0.62 -15.05
C ARG A 10 2.57 -0.60 -14.25
N ALA A 11 2.13 -0.74 -13.00
CA ALA A 11 2.47 -1.92 -12.19
C ALA A 11 1.56 -3.09 -12.55
N ASN A 12 2.11 -4.30 -12.52
CA ASN A 12 1.34 -5.53 -12.73
C ASN A 12 0.83 -6.15 -11.43
N VAL A 13 1.59 -5.97 -10.35
CA VAL A 13 1.27 -6.48 -9.01
C VAL A 13 1.70 -5.45 -7.97
N ILE A 14 0.81 -5.12 -7.03
CA ILE A 14 1.12 -4.31 -5.86
C ILE A 14 0.71 -5.08 -4.60
N ASP A 15 1.59 -5.10 -3.60
CA ASP A 15 1.27 -5.52 -2.24
C ASP A 15 1.29 -4.30 -1.31
N LEU A 16 0.34 -4.23 -0.39
CA LEU A 16 0.44 -3.42 0.82
C LEU A 16 1.31 -4.18 1.83
N VAL A 17 2.38 -3.54 2.30
CA VAL A 17 3.19 -4.01 3.41
C VAL A 17 2.80 -3.22 4.65
N SER A 18 2.11 -3.84 5.60
CA SER A 18 1.58 -3.19 6.81
C SER A 18 1.89 -4.04 8.04
N GLY A 19 2.53 -3.45 9.05
CA GLY A 19 2.86 -4.18 10.29
C GLY A 19 3.66 -5.47 10.06
N GLY A 20 4.52 -5.51 9.04
CA GLY A 20 5.32 -6.69 8.65
C GLY A 20 4.58 -7.74 7.82
N ARG A 21 3.29 -7.54 7.53
CA ARG A 21 2.48 -8.43 6.69
C ARG A 21 2.42 -7.90 5.26
N ARG A 22 2.40 -8.81 4.28
CA ARG A 22 2.09 -8.49 2.87
C ARG A 22 0.64 -8.84 2.57
N ILE A 23 -0.08 -7.89 1.99
CA ILE A 23 -1.49 -8.02 1.62
C ILE A 23 -1.58 -7.66 0.14
N GLY A 24 -2.00 -8.61 -0.70
CA GLY A 24 -2.20 -8.35 -2.13
C GLY A 24 -3.24 -7.25 -2.34
N MET A 25 -2.93 -6.28 -3.18
CA MET A 25 -3.86 -5.22 -3.56
C MET A 25 -4.65 -5.61 -4.81
N SER A 26 -5.88 -5.11 -4.90
CA SER A 26 -6.73 -5.29 -6.07
C SER A 26 -6.62 -4.07 -6.99
N ARG A 27 -6.57 -4.31 -8.30
CA ARG A 27 -6.57 -3.23 -9.31
C ARG A 27 -7.96 -2.60 -9.38
N ALA A 28 -8.02 -1.28 -9.23
CA ALA A 28 -9.20 -0.45 -9.36
C ALA A 28 -9.12 0.38 -10.67
N ASP A 29 -10.14 1.19 -10.91
CA ASP A 29 -10.24 2.01 -12.12
C ASP A 29 -9.11 3.04 -12.22
N GLY A 30 -8.79 3.46 -13.45
CA GLY A 30 -7.83 4.53 -13.70
C GLY A 30 -6.38 4.24 -13.28
N GLY A 31 -6.03 2.97 -13.04
CA GLY A 31 -4.69 2.57 -12.62
C GLY A 31 -4.42 2.69 -11.12
N TRP A 32 -5.48 2.82 -10.33
CA TRP A 32 -5.41 2.73 -8.88
C TRP A 32 -5.31 1.28 -8.41
N TRP A 33 -4.69 1.10 -7.25
CA TRP A 33 -4.63 -0.15 -6.52
C TRP A 33 -5.17 0.08 -5.12
N GLU A 34 -5.98 -0.84 -4.62
CA GLU A 34 -6.65 -0.70 -3.33
C GLU A 34 -6.59 -1.97 -2.49
N SER A 35 -6.53 -1.79 -1.17
CA SER A 35 -6.63 -2.87 -0.19
C SER A 35 -7.10 -2.34 1.15
N ASP A 36 -7.75 -3.19 1.92
CA ASP A 36 -8.13 -2.90 3.29
C ASP A 36 -7.28 -3.72 4.26
N ASP A 37 -6.78 -3.06 5.31
CA ASP A 37 -6.15 -3.75 6.43
C ASP A 37 -7.03 -3.59 7.68
N PRO A 38 -7.71 -4.66 8.14
CA PRO A 38 -8.47 -4.62 9.38
C PRO A 38 -7.59 -4.56 10.63
N ALA A 39 -6.30 -4.93 10.52
CA ALA A 39 -5.36 -4.93 11.64
C ALA A 39 -4.55 -3.63 11.76
N ALA A 40 -4.58 -2.77 10.74
CA ALA A 40 -3.94 -1.47 10.82
C ALA A 40 -4.61 -0.60 11.90
N HIS A 41 -3.81 0.23 12.55
CA HIS A 41 -4.23 1.23 13.53
C HIS A 41 -3.38 2.50 13.38
N ALA A 42 -3.71 3.56 14.12
CA ALA A 42 -2.89 4.77 14.14
C ALA A 42 -1.42 4.43 14.50
N GLY A 43 -0.47 4.97 13.73
CA GLY A 43 0.96 4.70 13.89
C GLY A 43 1.46 3.39 13.27
N THR A 44 0.60 2.54 12.68
CA THR A 44 1.06 1.38 11.91
C THR A 44 1.90 1.86 10.72
N ARG A 45 3.17 1.43 10.67
CA ARG A 45 4.03 1.69 9.51
C ARG A 45 3.56 0.83 8.34
N TYR A 46 3.47 1.47 7.18
CA TYR A 46 3.08 0.81 5.95
C TYR A 46 3.88 1.32 4.75
N GLY A 47 3.83 0.55 3.66
CA GLY A 47 4.36 0.92 2.36
C GLY A 47 3.79 0.02 1.27
N PHE A 48 4.12 0.32 0.02
CA PHE A 48 3.69 -0.43 -1.15
C PHE A 48 4.87 -1.13 -1.80
N SER A 49 4.75 -2.44 -2.03
CA SER A 49 5.73 -3.24 -2.77
C SER A 49 5.23 -3.43 -4.19
N ILE A 50 6.08 -3.08 -5.16
CA ILE A 50 5.81 -3.28 -6.58
C ILE A 50 6.53 -4.55 -7.03
N GLU A 51 5.79 -5.50 -7.60
CA GLU A 51 6.36 -6.73 -8.19
C GLU A 51 7.31 -7.49 -7.25
N GLY A 52 6.93 -7.61 -5.97
CA GLY A 52 7.71 -8.31 -4.95
C GLY A 52 8.95 -7.55 -4.44
N GLY A 53 9.17 -6.32 -4.89
CA GLY A 53 10.28 -5.48 -4.47
C GLY A 53 10.24 -5.03 -2.99
N PRO A 54 11.22 -4.20 -2.58
CA PRO A 54 11.20 -3.59 -1.26
C PRO A 54 10.00 -2.64 -1.13
N PRO A 55 9.36 -2.57 0.06
CA PRO A 55 8.27 -1.63 0.30
C PRO A 55 8.78 -0.20 0.15
N ARG A 56 8.06 0.59 -0.63
CA ARG A 56 8.26 2.03 -0.79
C ARG A 56 7.21 2.76 0.03
N PRO A 57 7.54 3.92 0.62
CA PRO A 57 6.54 4.68 1.32
C PRO A 57 5.43 5.14 0.39
N ASP A 58 4.27 5.42 0.97
CA ASP A 58 3.13 5.97 0.25
C ASP A 58 3.41 7.40 -0.22
N PRO A 59 3.36 7.68 -1.54
CA PRO A 59 3.53 9.02 -2.08
C PRO A 59 2.47 10.02 -1.58
N ARG A 60 1.31 9.52 -1.11
CA ARG A 60 0.21 10.31 -0.57
C ARG A 60 0.19 10.35 0.96
N SER A 61 1.20 9.77 1.63
CA SER A 61 1.22 9.76 3.09
C SER A 61 1.31 11.17 3.64
N LEU A 62 0.45 11.48 4.61
CA LEU A 62 0.40 12.79 5.27
C LEU A 62 1.64 13.08 6.14
N ALA A 63 2.45 12.07 6.44
CA ALA A 63 3.71 12.22 7.15
C ALA A 63 4.70 11.12 6.70
N GLN A 64 5.93 11.53 6.41
CA GLN A 64 7.05 10.65 6.10
C GLN A 64 8.11 10.87 7.18
N PRO A 65 8.12 10.09 8.27
CA PRO A 65 9.16 10.23 9.29
C PRO A 65 10.51 9.72 8.76
N ASP A 66 11.56 10.51 9.00
CA ASP A 66 12.97 10.22 8.68
C ASP A 66 13.50 8.95 9.40
#